data_AF-A0A965R2Z6-F1
#
_entry.id   AF-A0A965R2Z6-F1
#
_cell.length_a   1.000
_cell.length_b   1.000
_cell.length_c   1.000
_cell.angle_alpha   90.00
_cell.angle_beta   90.00
_cell.angle_gamma   90.00
#
_symmetry.space_group_name_H-M   'P 1'
#
loop_
_entity.id
_entity.type
_entity.pdbx_description
1 polymer ?
#
loop_
_entity_poly.entity_id
_entity_poly.type
_entity_poly.pdbx_seq_one_letter_code
_entity_poly.pdbx_strand_id
1 'polypeptide(L)'
;MTDADGEVRFDRENKPGLANLLTIFSVLSGRSVDDLVADYAGGGYGALKKDLAEQVTASFAPIADRTHELLADPAELDRLLGAAAERASSVANATLTRVYDRVGLLPRH
;
A
#
# COMPACT_ATOMS: atom_id res chain seq x y z
N MET A 1 16.17 21.65 6.11
CA MET A 1 17.08 22.33 5.17
C MET A 1 16.68 21.93 3.77
N THR A 2 16.44 22.90 2.90
CA THR A 2 16.06 22.74 1.49
C THR A 2 17.30 22.86 0.63
N ASP A 3 17.60 21.84 -0.18
CA ASP A 3 18.63 21.94 -1.22
C ASP A 3 18.33 23.15 -2.12
N ALA A 4 19.30 24.05 -2.20
CA ALA A 4 19.16 25.41 -2.71
C ALA A 4 19.10 25.52 -4.25
N ASP A 5 19.11 24.41 -4.98
CA ASP A 5 19.22 24.45 -6.45
C ASP A 5 17.88 24.26 -7.20
N GLY A 6 16.79 23.91 -6.51
CA GLY A 6 15.45 23.73 -7.12
C GLY A 6 15.34 22.61 -8.18
N GLU A 7 16.47 22.08 -8.65
CA GLU A 7 16.57 21.08 -9.69
C GLU A 7 15.98 19.74 -9.23
N VAL A 8 14.98 19.27 -9.98
CA VAL A 8 14.40 17.95 -9.80
C VAL A 8 15.30 16.92 -10.49
N ARG A 9 16.04 16.15 -9.70
CA ARG A 9 16.92 15.07 -10.17
C ARG A 9 16.81 13.88 -9.23
N PHE A 10 16.83 12.68 -9.80
CA PHE A 10 16.89 11.45 -9.02
C PHE A 10 18.32 11.23 -8.51
N ASP A 11 18.51 11.41 -7.21
CA ASP A 11 19.78 11.14 -6.52
C ASP A 11 19.53 10.63 -5.11
N ARG A 12 19.87 9.37 -4.85
CA ARG A 12 19.65 8.75 -3.54
C ARG A 12 20.66 9.19 -2.49
N GLU A 13 21.87 9.57 -2.91
CA GLU A 13 22.96 9.94 -1.99
C GLU A 13 22.87 11.41 -1.63
N ASN A 14 22.72 12.28 -2.64
CA ASN A 14 22.75 13.72 -2.46
C ASN A 14 21.37 14.35 -2.27
N LYS A 15 20.28 13.72 -2.75
CA LYS A 15 18.90 14.22 -2.62
C LYS A 15 17.91 13.13 -2.16
N PRO A 16 18.16 12.42 -1.04
CA PRO A 16 17.38 11.24 -0.63
C PRO A 16 15.88 11.53 -0.48
N GLY A 17 15.51 12.72 0.01
CA GLY A 17 14.11 13.12 0.14
C GLY A 17 13.41 13.24 -1.21
N LEU A 18 14.03 13.87 -2.20
CA LEU A 18 13.46 14.00 -3.54
C LEU A 18 13.43 12.65 -4.26
N ALA A 19 14.49 11.85 -4.16
CA ALA A 19 14.52 10.50 -4.73
C ALA A 19 13.39 9.62 -4.16
N ASN A 20 13.08 9.74 -2.87
CA ASN A 20 11.95 9.06 -2.26
C ASN A 20 10.61 9.54 -2.83
N LEU A 21 10.40 10.86 -2.95
CA LEU A 21 9.17 11.41 -3.54
C LEU A 21 8.96 10.94 -4.99
N LEU A 22 10.02 10.98 -5.81
CA LEU A 22 9.98 10.48 -7.19
C LEU A 22 9.69 8.98 -7.26
N THR A 23 10.23 8.19 -6.32
CA THR A 23 9.96 6.75 -6.24
C THR A 23 8.49 6.49 -5.91
N ILE A 24 7.95 7.17 -4.90
CA ILE A 24 6.53 7.05 -4.52
C ILE A 24 5.63 7.47 -5.69
N PHE A 25 5.95 8.59 -6.34
CA PHE A 25 5.15 9.08 -7.46
C PHE A 25 5.20 8.10 -8.64
N SER A 26 6.37 7.55 -8.97
CA SER A 26 6.52 6.52 -10.01
C SER A 26 5.63 5.30 -9.74
N VAL A 27 5.65 4.78 -8.51
CA VAL A 27 4.83 3.61 -8.12
C VAL A 27 3.33 3.91 -8.22
N LEU A 28 2.88 5.08 -7.75
CA LEU A 28 1.46 5.41 -7.71
C LEU A 28 0.89 5.83 -9.07
N SER A 29 1.72 6.45 -9.94
CA SER A 29 1.29 6.90 -11.26
C SER A 29 1.54 5.86 -12.37
N GLY A 30 2.37 4.84 -12.11
CA GLY A 30 2.83 3.87 -13.11
C GLY A 30 3.83 4.43 -14.11
N ARG A 31 4.30 5.68 -13.93
CA ARG A 31 5.26 6.35 -14.80
C ARG A 31 6.69 6.06 -14.37
N SER A 32 7.65 6.09 -15.30
CA SER A 32 9.05 5.92 -14.92
C SER A 32 9.57 7.15 -14.16
N VAL A 33 10.60 6.95 -13.34
CA VAL A 33 11.27 8.07 -12.65
C VAL A 33 11.87 9.06 -13.64
N ASP A 34 12.40 8.56 -14.77
CA ASP A 34 13.01 9.41 -15.79
C ASP A 34 11.99 10.34 -16.46
N ASP A 35 10.78 9.82 -16.76
CA ASP A 35 9.68 10.64 -17.29
C ASP A 35 9.28 11.73 -16.30
N LEU A 36 9.19 11.37 -15.01
CA LEU A 36 8.87 12.34 -13.96
C LEU A 36 9.97 13.40 -13.82
N VAL A 37 11.24 13.02 -13.84
CA VAL A 37 12.35 13.98 -13.79
C VAL A 37 12.31 14.93 -14.99
N ALA A 38 12.00 14.42 -16.18
CA ALA A 38 11.88 15.24 -17.39
C ALA A 38 10.73 16.26 -17.30
N ASP A 39 9.57 15.85 -16.80
CA ASP A 39 8.39 16.73 -16.64
C ASP A 39 8.63 17.92 -15.70
N TYR A 40 9.49 17.73 -14.69
CA TYR A 40 9.78 18.76 -13.69
C TYR A 40 11.18 19.37 -13.85
N ALA A 41 11.81 19.18 -15.01
CA ALA A 41 13.08 19.82 -15.35
C ALA A 41 12.96 21.35 -15.25
N GLY A 42 13.98 22.00 -14.68
CA GLY A 42 14.02 23.47 -14.58
C GLY A 42 13.38 24.10 -13.33
N GLY A 43 13.09 23.32 -12.27
CA GLY A 43 12.80 23.89 -10.94
C GLY A 43 11.43 23.56 -10.36
N GLY A 44 10.70 22.60 -10.93
CA GLY A 44 9.30 22.29 -10.60
C GLY A 44 9.05 21.61 -9.25
N TYR A 45 9.86 21.83 -8.21
CA TYR A 45 9.75 21.08 -6.95
C TYR A 45 8.43 21.32 -6.20
N GLY A 46 7.91 22.55 -6.23
CA GLY A 46 6.61 22.87 -5.64
C GLY A 46 5.45 22.18 -6.36
N ALA A 47 5.50 22.18 -7.70
CA ALA A 47 4.53 21.49 -8.55
C ALA A 47 4.58 19.97 -8.33
N LEU A 48 5.77 19.37 -8.35
CA LEU A 48 5.99 17.95 -8.06
C LEU A 48 5.33 17.52 -6.74
N LYS A 49 5.50 18.30 -5.67
CA LYS A 49 4.89 17.97 -4.37
C LYS A 49 3.37 18.06 -4.39
N LYS A 50 2.83 19.06 -5.07
CA LYS A 50 1.39 19.24 -5.19
C LYS A 50 0.78 18.08 -5.98
N ASP A 51 1.35 17.76 -7.13
CA ASP A 51 0.87 16.71 -8.02
C ASP A 51 1.01 15.34 -7.35
N LEU A 52 2.11 15.10 -6.63
CA LEU A 52 2.25 13.89 -5.82
C LEU A 52 1.19 13.79 -4.72
N ALA A 53 0.87 14.89 -4.04
CA ALA A 53 -0.17 14.89 -3.01
C ALA A 53 -1.54 14.55 -3.61
N GLU A 54 -1.88 15.14 -4.77
CA GLU A 54 -3.10 14.82 -5.51
C GLU A 54 -3.12 13.35 -5.94
N GLN A 55 -2.01 12.82 -6.47
CA GLN A 55 -1.89 11.42 -6.86
C GLN A 55 -2.07 10.48 -5.67
N VAL A 56 -1.46 10.77 -4.51
CA VAL A 56 -1.62 9.99 -3.28
C VAL A 56 -3.07 10.00 -2.83
N THR A 57 -3.70 11.17 -2.75
CA THR A 57 -5.10 11.29 -2.35
C THR A 57 -6.01 10.50 -3.30
N ALA A 58 -5.84 10.65 -4.60
CA ALA A 58 -6.64 9.92 -5.60
C ALA A 58 -6.43 8.40 -5.51
N SER A 59 -5.19 7.95 -5.28
CA SER A 59 -4.86 6.52 -5.18
C SER A 59 -5.49 5.86 -3.95
N PHE A 60 -5.54 6.56 -2.82
CA PHE A 60 -6.02 6.00 -1.55
C PHE A 60 -7.48 6.33 -1.23
N ALA A 61 -8.11 7.31 -1.91
CA ALA A 61 -9.51 7.66 -1.69
C ALA A 61 -10.46 6.45 -1.76
N PRO A 62 -10.40 5.56 -2.77
CA PRO A 62 -11.29 4.39 -2.82
C PRO A 62 -11.10 3.42 -1.64
N ILE A 63 -9.87 3.30 -1.13
CA ILE A 63 -9.55 2.45 0.02
C ILE A 63 -10.13 3.08 1.30
N ALA A 64 -9.96 4.40 1.46
CA ALA A 64 -10.52 5.13 2.58
C ALA A 64 -12.06 5.06 2.59
N ASP A 65 -12.69 5.31 1.45
CA ASP A 65 -14.15 5.24 1.28
C ASP A 65 -14.66 3.85 1.64
N ARG A 66 -14.06 2.79 1.07
CA ARG A 66 -14.48 1.41 1.37
C ARG A 66 -14.27 1.04 2.84
N THR A 67 -13.21 1.55 3.46
CA THR A 67 -12.96 1.35 4.89
C THR A 67 -14.07 2.01 5.71
N HIS A 68 -14.44 3.24 5.39
CA HIS A 68 -15.50 3.96 6.07
C HIS A 68 -16.88 3.30 5.88
N GLU A 69 -17.19 2.82 4.67
CA GLU A 69 -18.42 2.05 4.41
C GLU A 69 -18.53 0.82 5.31
N LEU A 70 -17.45 0.02 5.42
CA LEU A 70 -17.44 -1.18 6.24
C LEU A 70 -17.52 -0.88 7.74
N LEU A 71 -16.87 0.19 8.19
CA LEU A 71 -16.95 0.62 9.59
C LEU A 71 -18.33 1.19 9.95
N ALA A 72 -19.05 1.75 8.98
CA ALA A 72 -20.42 2.23 9.16
C ALA A 72 -21.47 1.10 9.18
N ASP A 73 -21.13 -0.09 8.67
CA ASP A 73 -21.96 -1.30 8.73
C ASP A 73 -21.25 -2.46 9.44
N PRO A 74 -21.25 -2.46 10.79
CA PRO A 74 -20.61 -3.52 11.58
C PRO A 74 -21.17 -4.92 11.28
N ALA A 75 -22.44 -5.04 10.90
CA ALA A 75 -23.06 -6.34 10.63
C ALA A 75 -22.50 -6.95 9.33
N GLU A 76 -22.35 -6.15 8.29
CA GLU A 76 -21.69 -6.58 7.05
C GLU A 76 -20.21 -6.90 7.29
N LEU A 77 -19.52 -6.09 8.10
CA LEU A 77 -18.12 -6.36 8.47
C LEU A 77 -17.97 -7.70 9.20
N ASP A 78 -18.81 -7.97 10.21
CA ASP A 78 -18.82 -9.24 10.95
C ASP A 78 -19.12 -10.42 10.02
N ARG A 79 -20.05 -10.25 9.08
CA ARG A 79 -20.38 -11.28 8.07
C ARG A 79 -19.16 -11.62 7.21
N LEU A 80 -18.44 -10.60 6.72
CA LEU A 80 -17.23 -10.79 5.90
C LEU A 80 -16.10 -11.44 6.71
N LEU A 81 -15.90 -11.01 7.95
CA LEU A 81 -14.91 -11.59 8.86
C LEU A 81 -15.25 -13.05 9.21
N GLY A 82 -16.53 -13.36 9.45
CA GLY A 82 -17.01 -14.73 9.68
C GLY A 82 -16.69 -15.66 8.50
N ALA A 83 -17.01 -15.23 7.28
CA ALA A 83 -16.70 -16.01 6.07
C ALA A 83 -15.18 -16.18 5.85
N ALA A 84 -14.36 -15.19 6.21
CA ALA A 84 -12.91 -15.31 6.19
C ALA A 84 -12.40 -16.31 7.25
N ALA A 85 -12.96 -16.28 8.46
CA ALA A 85 -12.63 -17.17 9.55
C ALA A 85 -12.99 -18.63 9.25
N GLU A 86 -14.13 -18.89 8.60
CA GLU A 86 -14.52 -20.23 8.15
C GLU A 86 -13.51 -20.81 7.15
N ARG A 87 -13.12 -20.00 6.14
CA ARG A 87 -12.11 -20.41 5.14
C ARG A 87 -10.75 -20.68 5.79
N ALA A 88 -10.31 -19.80 6.69
CA ALA A 88 -9.07 -19.99 7.43
C ALA A 88 -9.11 -21.25 8.31
N SER A 89 -10.21 -21.47 9.02
CA SER A 89 -10.44 -22.64 9.87
C SER A 89 -10.40 -23.94 9.06
N SER A 90 -10.99 -23.97 7.86
CA SER A 90 -10.94 -25.14 6.97
C SER A 90 -9.49 -25.55 6.65
N VAL A 91 -8.65 -24.60 6.26
CA VAL A 91 -7.24 -24.85 5.92
C VAL A 91 -6.43 -25.24 7.15
N ALA A 92 -6.65 -24.56 8.28
CA ALA A 92 -5.97 -24.84 9.54
C ALA A 92 -6.33 -26.24 10.06
N ASN A 93 -7.60 -26.61 10.06
CA ASN A 93 -8.08 -27.89 10.54
C ASN A 93 -7.52 -29.05 9.71
N ALA A 94 -7.47 -28.91 8.38
CA ALA A 94 -6.83 -29.92 7.53
C ALA A 94 -5.36 -30.16 7.90
N THR A 95 -4.64 -29.11 8.32
CA THR A 95 -3.27 -29.23 8.79
C THR A 95 -3.20 -29.85 10.19
N LEU A 96 -4.08 -29.42 11.08
CA LEU A 96 -4.16 -29.93 12.45
C LEU A 96 -4.48 -31.42 12.50
N THR A 97 -5.43 -31.89 11.67
CA THR A 97 -5.77 -33.31 11.54
C THR A 97 -4.55 -34.14 11.15
N ARG A 98 -3.77 -33.71 10.14
CA ARG A 98 -2.55 -34.42 9.74
C ARG A 98 -1.52 -34.50 10.86
N VAL A 99 -1.39 -33.44 11.68
CA VAL A 99 -0.49 -33.44 12.83
C VAL A 99 -0.97 -34.41 13.89
N TYR A 100 -2.27 -34.40 14.19
CA TYR A 100 -2.87 -35.29 15.19
C TYR A 100 -2.71 -36.75 14.80
N ASP A 101 -2.97 -37.11 13.54
CA ASP A 101 -2.79 -38.46 13.01
C ASP A 101 -1.33 -38.94 13.16
N ARG A 102 -0.35 -38.06 12.91
CA ARG A 102 1.08 -38.41 13.00
C ARG A 102 1.61 -38.53 14.42
N VAL A 103 1.04 -37.78 15.36
CA VAL A 103 1.47 -37.77 16.77
C VAL A 103 0.65 -38.79 17.59
N GLY A 104 -0.45 -39.31 17.06
CA GLY A 104 -1.34 -40.25 17.75
C GLY A 104 -2.34 -39.57 18.69
N LEU A 105 -2.69 -38.30 18.41
CA LEU A 105 -3.66 -37.54 19.19
C LEU A 105 -5.07 -37.66 18.58
N LEU A 106 -6.10 -37.68 19.44
CA LEU A 106 -7.49 -37.70 19.01
C LEU A 106 -7.93 -36.30 18.51
N PRO A 107 -8.51 -36.18 17.30
CA PRO A 107 -9.06 -34.92 16.80
C PRO A 107 -10.14 -34.34 17.73
N ARG A 108 -10.13 -33.01 17.91
CA ARG A 108 -11.25 -32.30 18.53
C ARG A 108 -12.24 -31.94 17.41
N HIS A 109 -13.44 -32.50 17.49
CA HIS A 109 -14.58 -32.12 16.66
C HIS A 109 -15.31 -30.92 17.26
#